data_AF-A0A9D6F8V6-F1
#
_entry.id   AF-A0A9D6F8V6-F1
#
_cell.length_a   1.000
_cell.length_b   1.000
_cell.length_c   1.000
_cell.angle_alpha   90.00
_cell.angle_beta   90.00
_cell.angle_gamma   90.00
#
_symmetry.space_group_name_H-M   'P 1'
#
loop_
_entity.id
_entity.type
_entity.pdbx_description
1 polymer ?
#
loop_
_entity_poly.entity_id
_entity_poly.type
_entity_poly.pdbx_seq_one_letter_code
_entity_poly.pdbx_strand_id
1 'polypeptide(L)'
;MGAPIGNVNASKNGTRIDRRRLTIGELPRELLSARREARAYRRDLESATLAAIGEISVMGAHVIDTACAATIHASVCRWLLRFRLDVMTPADILACSRELVKAKQARDAAVRQLGLDAPPPAPWVMIDATPPAVQDDAPDAPPLAGDALPIEPPATPVATS
;
A
#
# COMPACT_ATOMS: atom_id res chain seq x y z
N MET A 1 -2.71 17.04 42.92
CA MET A 1 -1.83 18.20 42.63
C MET A 1 -1.03 17.88 41.38
N GLY A 2 -1.17 18.69 40.31
CA GLY A 2 -0.45 18.50 39.05
C GLY A 2 0.99 19.02 39.12
N ALA A 3 1.88 18.47 38.29
CA ALA A 3 3.30 18.82 38.29
C ALA A 3 3.55 20.31 37.92
N PRO A 4 4.54 20.98 38.55
CA PRO A 4 4.77 22.40 38.39
C PRO A 4 5.30 22.78 36.99
N ILE A 5 4.83 23.93 36.51
CA ILE A 5 5.26 24.58 35.28
C ILE A 5 6.74 24.99 35.46
N GLY A 6 7.62 24.43 34.63
CA GLY A 6 9.08 24.61 34.74
C GLY A 6 9.90 23.33 34.82
N ASN A 7 9.31 22.16 34.53
CA ASN A 7 10.05 20.90 34.49
C ASN A 7 11.15 20.92 33.40
N VAL A 8 12.40 20.95 33.86
CA VAL A 8 13.64 20.99 33.06
C VAL A 8 13.86 19.69 32.25
N ASN A 9 13.02 18.66 32.44
CA ASN A 9 13.00 17.48 31.57
C ASN A 9 12.49 17.79 30.15
N ALA A 10 11.81 18.90 29.92
CA ALA A 10 11.53 19.37 28.55
C ALA A 10 12.82 19.70 27.78
N SER A 11 13.86 20.17 28.48
CA SER A 11 15.16 20.57 27.92
C SER A 11 16.06 19.38 27.56
N LYS A 12 15.89 18.22 28.21
CA LYS A 12 16.56 16.97 27.81
C LYS A 12 15.85 16.28 26.64
N ASN A 13 14.58 16.59 26.40
CA ASN A 13 13.79 16.07 25.28
C ASN A 13 13.86 16.95 24.02
N GLY A 14 15.04 17.47 23.66
CA GLY A 14 15.34 17.95 22.30
C GLY A 14 14.46 19.08 21.71
N THR A 15 13.71 19.83 22.52
CA THR A 15 12.77 20.87 22.05
C THR A 15 13.41 22.25 21.86
N ARG A 16 14.60 22.28 21.25
CA ARG A 16 14.95 23.42 20.39
C ARG A 16 14.82 22.90 18.96
N ILE A 17 13.60 22.99 18.45
CA ILE A 17 13.29 22.91 17.02
C ILE A 17 13.89 24.17 16.39
N ASP A 18 15.22 24.16 16.32
CA ASP A 18 15.99 24.98 15.42
C ASP A 18 15.71 24.44 14.02
N ARG A 19 15.64 25.32 13.03
CA ARG A 19 15.08 25.13 11.67
C ARG A 19 15.77 24.06 10.78
N ARG A 20 16.32 22.98 11.32
CA ARG A 20 17.28 22.08 10.65
C ARG A 20 17.08 20.58 10.82
N ARG A 21 16.04 20.09 11.49
CA ARG A 21 15.73 18.66 11.49
C ARG A 21 14.24 18.42 11.36
N LEU A 22 13.73 18.59 10.13
CA LEU A 22 12.54 17.84 9.72
C LEU A 22 12.95 16.36 9.81
N THR A 23 12.57 15.68 10.90
CA THR A 23 12.60 14.21 10.89
C THR A 23 11.77 13.76 9.70
N ILE A 24 12.27 12.76 8.96
CA ILE A 24 11.61 12.23 7.76
C ILE A 24 10.12 11.98 8.08
N GLY A 25 9.22 12.79 7.52
CA GLY A 25 7.77 12.71 7.76
C GLY A 25 7.15 13.78 8.69
N GLU A 26 7.92 14.70 9.26
CA GLU A 26 7.34 15.89 9.90
C GLU A 26 6.92 16.93 8.86
N LEU A 27 5.68 17.39 8.97
CA LEU A 27 5.12 18.45 8.14
C LEU A 27 4.87 19.69 9.00
N PRO A 28 4.95 20.90 8.42
CA PRO A 28 4.50 22.13 9.06
C PRO A 28 3.08 22.02 9.64
N ARG A 29 2.77 22.85 10.64
CA ARG A 29 1.48 22.79 11.36
C ARG A 29 0.29 22.96 10.41
N GLU A 30 0.47 23.78 9.38
CA GLU A 30 -0.49 24.08 8.32
C GLU A 30 -0.85 22.84 7.48
N LEU A 31 0.05 21.85 7.43
CA LEU A 31 -0.08 20.62 6.66
C LEU A 31 -0.44 19.40 7.53
N LEU A 32 -0.80 19.61 8.81
CA LEU A 32 -1.23 18.52 9.68
C LEU A 32 -2.51 17.83 9.19
N SER A 33 -3.39 18.56 8.49
CA SER A 33 -4.59 17.99 7.86
C SER A 33 -4.21 16.98 6.78
N ALA A 34 -3.25 17.32 5.90
CA ALA A 34 -2.74 16.41 4.87
C ALA A 34 -2.14 15.14 5.48
N ARG A 35 -1.44 15.25 6.61
CA ARG A 35 -0.92 14.08 7.34
C ARG A 35 -2.05 13.21 7.89
N ARG A 36 -3.11 13.81 8.43
CA ARG A 36 -4.28 13.07 8.95
C ARG A 36 -5.02 12.36 7.82
N GLU A 37 -5.21 13.03 6.69
CA GLU A 37 -5.81 12.47 5.47
C GLU A 37 -4.98 11.28 4.95
N ALA A 38 -3.66 11.41 4.84
CA ALA A 38 -2.80 10.31 4.39
C ALA A 38 -2.83 9.10 5.33
N ARG A 39 -2.94 9.32 6.65
CA ARG A 39 -3.10 8.22 7.63
C ARG A 39 -4.47 7.55 7.55
N ALA A 40 -5.53 8.32 7.30
CA ALA A 40 -6.86 7.76 7.05
C ALA A 40 -6.83 6.92 5.78
N TYR A 41 -6.34 7.51 4.67
CA TYR A 41 -6.15 6.81 3.40
C TYR A 41 -5.34 5.52 3.54
N ARG A 42 -4.25 5.52 4.32
CA ARG A 42 -3.47 4.32 4.59
C ARG A 42 -4.31 3.22 5.25
N ARG A 43 -5.09 3.55 6.28
CA ARG A 43 -5.95 2.56 6.97
C ARG A 43 -7.05 2.03 6.06
N ASP A 44 -7.62 2.89 5.22
CA ASP A 44 -8.64 2.50 4.25
C ASP A 44 -8.04 1.55 3.21
N LEU A 45 -6.83 1.83 2.73
CA LEU A 45 -6.10 0.98 1.78
C LEU A 45 -5.71 -0.36 2.41
N GLU A 46 -5.16 -0.36 3.64
CA GLU A 46 -4.86 -1.59 4.39
C GLU A 46 -6.12 -2.45 4.59
N SER A 47 -7.26 -1.83 4.93
CA SER A 47 -8.54 -2.52 5.10
C SER A 47 -9.04 -3.11 3.78
N ALA A 48 -8.94 -2.37 2.68
CA ALA A 48 -9.32 -2.84 1.36
C ALA A 48 -8.43 -4.00 0.87
N THR A 49 -7.11 -3.91 1.10
CA THR A 49 -6.16 -4.97 0.75
C THR A 49 -6.43 -6.24 1.56
N LEU A 50 -6.68 -6.12 2.88
CA LEU A 50 -7.06 -7.26 3.72
C LEU A 50 -8.39 -7.89 3.26
N ALA A 51 -9.37 -7.08 2.89
CA ALA A 51 -10.66 -7.60 2.40
C ALA A 51 -10.53 -8.34 1.06
N ALA A 52 -9.64 -7.87 0.16
CA ALA A 52 -9.46 -8.46 -1.16
C ALA A 52 -8.55 -9.70 -1.17
N ILE A 53 -7.46 -9.68 -0.39
CA ILE A 53 -6.39 -10.71 -0.46
C ILE A 53 -6.38 -11.61 0.79
N GLY A 54 -6.89 -11.12 1.93
CA GLY A 54 -6.87 -11.83 3.22
C GLY A 54 -5.61 -11.59 4.05
N GLU A 55 -4.52 -11.12 3.44
CA GLU A 55 -3.25 -10.80 4.12
C GLU A 55 -2.54 -9.59 3.50
N ILE A 56 -1.62 -8.99 4.25
CA ILE A 56 -0.72 -7.93 3.76
C ILE A 56 0.70 -8.49 3.77
N SER A 57 1.22 -8.80 2.58
CA SER A 57 2.62 -9.18 2.41
C SER A 57 3.56 -7.99 2.66
N VAL A 58 4.86 -8.27 2.90
CA VAL A 58 5.89 -7.23 3.05
C VAL A 58 5.95 -6.33 1.82
N MET A 59 5.80 -6.90 0.62
CA MET A 59 5.75 -6.12 -0.62
C MET A 59 4.49 -5.25 -0.68
N GLY A 60 3.32 -5.78 -0.29
CA GLY A 60 2.08 -5.03 -0.19
C GLY A 60 2.19 -3.84 0.76
N ALA A 61 2.85 -4.01 1.91
CA ALA A 61 3.10 -2.94 2.87
C ALA A 61 3.95 -1.79 2.26
N HIS A 62 4.98 -2.11 1.47
CA HIS A 62 5.78 -1.11 0.77
C HIS A 62 4.99 -0.36 -0.32
N VAL A 63 4.10 -1.04 -1.03
CA VAL A 63 3.23 -0.42 -2.03
C VAL A 63 2.22 0.53 -1.36
N ILE A 64 1.64 0.13 -0.23
CA ILE A 64 0.76 0.97 0.59
C ILE A 64 1.49 2.23 1.08
N ASP A 65 2.73 2.08 1.57
CA ASP A 65 3.54 3.21 2.02
C ASP A 65 3.86 4.18 0.86
N THR A 66 4.18 3.64 -0.31
CA THR A 66 4.39 4.43 -1.54
C THR A 66 3.15 5.24 -1.91
N ALA A 67 1.96 4.63 -1.86
CA ALA A 67 0.69 5.30 -2.12
C ALA A 67 0.40 6.43 -1.08
N CYS A 68 0.74 6.19 0.19
CA CYS A 68 0.60 7.17 1.26
C CYS A 68 1.55 8.37 1.06
N ALA A 69 2.83 8.10 0.77
CA ALA A 69 3.83 9.14 0.49
C ALA A 69 3.43 10.00 -0.72
N ALA A 70 2.96 9.37 -1.79
CA ALA A 70 2.43 10.05 -2.97
C ALA A 70 1.22 10.94 -2.64
N THR A 71 0.33 10.48 -1.76
CA THR A 71 -0.83 11.26 -1.30
C THR A 71 -0.40 12.49 -0.51
N ILE A 72 0.58 12.35 0.40
CA ILE A 72 1.16 13.49 1.14
C ILE A 72 1.76 14.50 0.16
N HIS A 73 2.57 14.03 -0.81
CA HIS A 73 3.20 14.89 -1.79
C HIS A 73 2.18 15.67 -2.61
N ALA A 74 1.12 15.00 -3.09
CA ALA A 74 0.03 15.65 -3.81
C ALA A 74 -0.66 16.73 -2.96
N SER A 75 -0.89 16.48 -1.67
CA SER A 75 -1.50 17.47 -0.78
C SER A 75 -0.57 18.65 -0.48
N VAL A 76 0.75 18.44 -0.39
CA VAL A 76 1.73 19.53 -0.27
C VAL A 76 1.74 20.40 -1.53
N CYS A 77 1.78 19.80 -2.72
CA CYS A 77 1.71 20.55 -3.99
C CYS A 77 0.42 21.37 -4.10
N ARG A 78 -0.74 20.79 -3.73
CA ARG A 78 -2.00 21.54 -3.69
C ARG A 78 -1.96 22.71 -2.72
N TRP A 79 -1.36 22.53 -1.54
CA TRP A 79 -1.22 23.60 -0.56
C TRP A 79 -0.32 24.72 -1.07
N LEU A 80 0.82 24.40 -1.70
CA LEU A 80 1.72 25.39 -2.31
C LEU A 80 1.00 26.21 -3.37
N LEU A 81 0.30 25.55 -4.30
CA LEU A 81 -0.46 26.22 -5.36
C LEU A 81 -1.61 27.08 -4.82
N ARG A 82 -2.14 26.78 -3.63
CA ARG A 82 -3.24 27.54 -3.01
C ARG A 82 -2.77 28.73 -2.18
N PHE A 83 -1.68 28.58 -1.42
CA PHE A 83 -1.28 29.53 -0.38
C PHE A 83 0.03 30.26 -0.66
N ARG A 84 0.81 29.84 -1.66
CA ARG A 84 2.12 30.41 -1.99
C ARG A 84 2.24 30.82 -3.45
N LEU A 85 1.11 30.91 -4.17
CA LEU A 85 1.08 31.24 -5.59
C LEU A 85 1.68 32.61 -5.89
N ASP A 86 1.49 33.57 -4.98
CA ASP A 86 1.96 34.95 -5.03
C ASP A 86 3.49 35.08 -4.96
N VAL A 87 4.17 34.12 -4.33
CA VAL A 87 5.62 34.12 -4.16
C VAL A 87 6.35 33.15 -5.10
N MET A 88 5.60 32.35 -5.86
CA MET A 88 6.16 31.36 -6.80
C MET A 88 6.39 31.98 -8.18
N THR A 89 7.50 31.62 -8.83
CA THR A 89 7.69 31.99 -10.23
C THR A 89 6.77 31.14 -11.13
N PRO A 90 6.44 31.60 -12.35
CA PRO A 90 5.68 30.78 -13.31
C PRO A 90 6.32 29.41 -13.58
N ALA A 91 7.66 29.32 -13.54
CA ALA A 91 8.39 28.07 -13.68
C ALA A 91 8.14 27.12 -12.49
N ASP A 92 8.13 27.64 -11.26
CA ASP A 92 7.83 26.85 -10.05
C ASP A 92 6.40 26.34 -10.06
N ILE A 93 5.44 27.14 -10.54
CA ILE A 93 4.04 26.74 -10.67
C ILE A 93 3.91 25.56 -11.65
N LEU A 94 4.56 25.65 -12.81
CA LEU A 94 4.59 24.57 -13.79
C LEU A 94 5.29 23.31 -13.23
N ALA A 95 6.40 23.46 -12.51
CA ALA A 95 7.06 22.33 -11.86
C ALA A 95 6.15 21.67 -10.80
N CYS A 96 5.55 22.46 -9.92
CA CYS A 96 4.68 21.98 -8.85
C CYS A 96 3.45 21.24 -9.40
N SER A 97 2.83 21.76 -10.46
CA SER A 97 1.70 21.09 -11.14
C SER A 97 2.09 19.77 -11.80
N ARG A 98 3.29 19.68 -12.40
CA ARG A 98 3.82 18.41 -12.95
C ARG A 98 4.05 17.38 -11.84
N GLU A 99 4.68 17.77 -10.74
CA GLU A 99 4.91 16.87 -9.61
C GLU A 99 3.61 16.41 -8.94
N LEU A 100 2.59 17.28 -8.89
CA LEU A 100 1.24 16.90 -8.45
C LEU A 100 0.65 15.77 -9.33
N VAL A 101 0.78 15.88 -10.65
CA VAL A 101 0.28 14.86 -11.59
C VAL A 101 1.07 13.56 -11.42
N LYS A 102 2.39 13.62 -11.34
CA LYS A 102 3.23 12.43 -11.10
C LYS A 102 2.89 11.73 -9.80
N ALA A 103 2.68 12.47 -8.72
CA ALA A 103 2.29 11.89 -7.43
C ALA A 103 0.93 11.18 -7.51
N LYS A 104 -0.05 11.75 -8.23
CA LYS A 104 -1.33 11.06 -8.47
C LYS A 104 -1.13 9.77 -9.26
N GLN A 105 -0.34 9.82 -10.34
CA GLN A 105 -0.03 8.63 -11.15
C GLN A 105 0.67 7.54 -10.32
N ALA A 106 1.60 7.91 -9.44
CA ALA A 106 2.28 6.97 -8.54
C ALA A 106 1.30 6.32 -7.56
N ARG A 107 0.37 7.09 -6.99
CA ARG A 107 -0.69 6.57 -6.13
C ARG A 107 -1.59 5.59 -6.89
N ASP A 108 -2.04 5.96 -8.08
CA ASP A 108 -2.95 5.13 -8.87
C ASP A 108 -2.24 3.87 -9.42
N ALA A 109 -0.93 3.94 -9.70
CA ALA A 109 -0.11 2.78 -10.01
C ALA A 109 0.02 1.81 -8.82
N ALA A 110 0.20 2.34 -7.61
CA ALA A 110 0.25 1.52 -6.39
C ALA A 110 -1.10 0.81 -6.13
N VAL A 111 -2.22 1.49 -6.33
CA VAL A 111 -3.57 0.89 -6.21
C VAL A 111 -3.76 -0.24 -7.23
N ARG A 112 -3.33 -0.05 -8.48
CA ARG A 112 -3.36 -1.11 -9.51
C ARG A 112 -2.45 -2.29 -9.15
N GLN A 113 -1.27 -2.02 -8.61
CA GLN A 113 -0.33 -3.06 -8.19
C GLN A 113 -0.86 -3.91 -7.02
N LEU A 114 -1.71 -3.34 -6.17
CA LEU A 114 -2.42 -4.08 -5.12
C LEU A 114 -3.62 -4.90 -5.63
N GLY A 115 -3.97 -4.80 -6.93
CA GLY A 115 -5.11 -5.49 -7.49
C GLY A 115 -6.47 -4.94 -7.05
N LEU A 116 -6.50 -3.75 -6.43
CA LEU A 116 -7.74 -3.13 -5.94
C LEU A 116 -8.56 -2.44 -7.03
N ASP A 117 -7.99 -2.28 -8.23
CA ASP A 117 -8.64 -1.70 -9.41
C ASP A 117 -9.38 -2.76 -10.26
N ALA A 118 -9.56 -3.97 -9.73
CA ALA A 118 -10.29 -5.02 -10.41
C ALA A 118 -11.78 -4.62 -10.52
N PRO A 119 -12.39 -4.70 -11.72
CA PRO A 119 -13.83 -4.50 -11.85
C PRO A 119 -14.56 -5.51 -10.97
N PRO A 120 -15.69 -5.12 -10.35
CA PRO A 120 -16.49 -6.07 -9.58
C PRO A 120 -16.83 -7.27 -10.47
N PRO A 121 -16.81 -8.50 -9.93
CA PRO A 121 -17.13 -9.69 -10.71
C PRO A 121 -18.48 -9.48 -11.37
N ALA A 122 -18.54 -9.67 -12.69
CA ALA A 122 -19.77 -9.43 -13.43
C ALA A 122 -20.88 -10.32 -12.84
N PRO A 123 -22.08 -9.79 -12.60
CA PRO A 123 -23.10 -10.49 -11.82
C PRO A 123 -23.52 -11.84 -12.42
N TRP A 124 -23.35 -12.02 -13.73
CA TRP A 124 -23.64 -13.27 -14.43
C TRP A 124 -22.60 -14.38 -14.23
N VAL A 125 -21.35 -14.06 -13.83
CA VAL A 125 -20.31 -15.08 -13.55
C VAL A 125 -20.65 -15.92 -12.31
N MET A 126 -21.53 -15.40 -11.44
CA MET A 126 -21.98 -16.09 -10.23
C MET A 126 -22.97 -17.24 -10.53
N ILE A 127 -23.48 -17.36 -11.77
CA ILE A 127 -24.53 -18.32 -12.12
C ILE A 127 -23.95 -19.66 -12.59
N ASP A 128 -22.73 -19.68 -13.16
CA ASP A 128 -22.16 -20.89 -13.78
C ASP A 128 -21.36 -21.80 -12.84
N ALA A 129 -21.17 -21.41 -11.57
CA ALA A 129 -20.25 -22.11 -10.66
C ALA A 129 -20.88 -23.21 -9.78
N THR A 130 -22.13 -23.61 -10.03
CA THR A 130 -22.67 -24.86 -9.46
C THR A 130 -22.92 -25.84 -10.59
N PRO A 131 -21.89 -26.61 -11.03
CA PRO A 131 -22.20 -27.83 -11.75
C PRO A 131 -23.14 -28.64 -10.84
N PRO A 132 -24.30 -29.10 -11.34
CA PRO A 132 -25.13 -30.00 -10.55
C PRO A 132 -24.22 -31.13 -10.13
N ALA A 133 -24.26 -31.48 -8.83
CA ALA A 133 -23.66 -32.70 -8.36
C ALA A 133 -24.34 -33.85 -9.12
N VAL A 134 -23.79 -34.21 -10.28
CA VAL A 134 -24.04 -35.48 -10.91
C VAL A 134 -23.49 -36.46 -9.88
N GLN A 135 -24.39 -37.03 -9.09
CA GLN A 135 -24.10 -38.23 -8.34
C GLN A 135 -23.74 -39.26 -9.39
N ASP A 136 -22.44 -39.40 -9.66
CA ASP A 136 -21.89 -40.59 -10.28
C ASP A 136 -22.18 -41.73 -9.29
N ASP A 137 -23.36 -42.34 -9.44
CA ASP A 137 -23.66 -43.70 -9.03
C ASP A 137 -22.72 -44.61 -9.83
N ALA A 138 -21.43 -44.60 -9.47
CA ALA A 138 -20.47 -45.56 -9.97
C ALA A 138 -20.72 -46.88 -9.22
N PRO A 139 -21.05 -47.97 -9.93
CA PRO A 139 -21.23 -49.27 -9.31
C PRO A 139 -19.91 -49.78 -8.73
N ASP A 140 -20.03 -50.30 -7.52
CA ASP A 140 -19.04 -51.00 -6.70
C ASP A 140 -18.08 -51.89 -7.53
N ALA A 141 -16.90 -51.37 -7.85
CA ALA A 141 -15.83 -52.12 -8.50
C ALA A 141 -14.77 -52.50 -7.45
N PRO A 142 -14.45 -53.79 -7.27
CA PRO A 142 -13.51 -54.23 -6.24
C PRO A 142 -12.06 -53.80 -6.53
N PRO A 143 -11.22 -53.68 -5.48
CA PRO A 143 -9.87 -53.14 -5.58
C PRO A 143 -8.94 -54.09 -6.33
N LEU A 144 -8.44 -53.67 -7.50
CA LEU A 144 -7.28 -54.29 -8.12
C LEU A 144 -6.02 -53.73 -7.47
N ALA A 145 -5.41 -54.55 -6.62
CA ALA A 145 -4.04 -54.40 -6.18
C ALA A 145 -3.08 -54.46 -7.38
N GLY A 146 -2.15 -53.52 -7.49
CA GLY A 146 -1.07 -53.65 -8.47
C GLY A 146 -0.16 -52.44 -8.59
N ASP A 147 1.10 -52.67 -8.23
CA ASP A 147 2.32 -52.03 -8.73
C ASP A 147 2.69 -50.61 -8.26
N ALA A 148 3.48 -50.63 -7.17
CA ALA A 148 4.49 -49.64 -6.88
C ALA A 148 5.51 -49.54 -8.03
N LEU A 149 5.52 -48.42 -8.74
CA LEU A 149 6.63 -48.08 -9.64
C LEU A 149 7.82 -47.51 -8.85
N PRO A 150 9.06 -47.88 -9.20
CA PRO A 150 10.27 -47.44 -8.52
C PRO A 150 10.58 -45.96 -8.78
N ILE A 151 10.91 -45.26 -7.70
CA ILE A 151 11.36 -43.86 -7.70
C ILE A 151 12.81 -43.83 -8.19
N GLU A 152 13.05 -43.31 -9.39
CA GLU A 152 14.40 -42.95 -9.86
C GLU A 152 14.88 -41.66 -9.17
N PRO A 153 16.13 -41.61 -8.65
CA PRO A 153 16.71 -40.39 -8.09
C PRO A 153 17.21 -39.43 -9.18
N PRO A 154 17.11 -38.10 -8.97
CA PRO A 154 17.54 -37.11 -9.94
C PRO A 154 19.08 -36.98 -10.00
N ALA A 155 19.61 -36.92 -11.23
CA ALA A 155 21.01 -36.70 -11.53
C ALA A 155 21.49 -35.28 -11.14
N THR A 156 22.61 -35.22 -10.42
CA THR A 156 23.34 -33.99 -10.06
C THR A 156 24.05 -33.36 -11.26
N PRO A 157 23.91 -32.04 -11.52
CA PRO A 157 24.69 -31.35 -12.54
C PRO A 157 26.11 -31.01 -12.07
N VAL A 158 27.07 -31.31 -12.93
CA VAL A 158 28.51 -31.03 -12.81
C VAL A 158 28.76 -29.51 -12.93
N ALA A 159 29.54 -28.97 -11.99
CA ALA A 159 30.01 -27.58 -12.01
C ALA A 159 31.14 -27.41 -13.03
N THR A 160 30.99 -26.43 -13.93
CA THR A 160 32.05 -26.00 -14.84
C THR A 160 32.59 -24.65 -14.36
N SER A 161 33.91 -24.62 -14.18
CA SER A 161 34.75 -23.49 -13.75
C SER A 161 34.86 -22.36 -14.78
#